data_AF-A0AAV0LJE1-F1
#
_entry.id   AF-A0AAV0LJE1-F1
#
_cell.length_a   1.000
_cell.length_b   1.000
_cell.length_c   1.000
_cell.angle_alpha   90.00
_cell.angle_beta   90.00
_cell.angle_gamma   90.00
#
_symmetry.space_group_name_H-M   'P 1'
#
loop_
_entity.id
_entity.type
_entity.pdbx_description
1 polymer ?
#
loop_
_entity_poly.entity_id
_entity_poly.type
_entity_poly.pdbx_seq_one_letter_code
_entity_poly.pdbx_strand_id
1 'polypeptide(L)'
;MKMDNNLLTAMVERWRKETHTFHLLGGEMTITLKDVAMLTELPIDGDAIIESSQKPLNGWGQFISERLGINIPEEAPEGRRIPPLHKSMLLIPWLVRTAGELPEDATDTQIERYARIYLICLVGGFFFSE
;
A
#
# COMPACT_ATOMS: atom_id res chain seq x y z
N MET A 1 -10.09 10.09 16.45
CA MET A 1 -9.24 9.15 17.21
C MET A 1 -7.85 9.74 17.27
N LYS A 2 -7.34 10.08 18.47
CA LYS A 2 -6.00 10.70 18.62
C LYS A 2 -5.00 9.57 18.81
N MET A 3 -3.99 9.50 17.94
CA MET A 3 -3.00 8.44 17.98
C MET A 3 -2.01 8.72 19.12
N ASP A 4 -1.85 7.77 20.05
CA ASP A 4 -0.92 7.90 21.17
C ASP A 4 0.49 7.51 20.71
N ASN A 5 1.29 8.54 20.44
CA ASN A 5 2.66 8.36 19.96
C ASN A 5 3.56 7.64 20.98
N ASN A 6 3.33 7.86 22.28
CA ASN A 6 4.14 7.20 23.32
C ASN A 6 3.83 5.70 23.36
N LEU A 7 2.56 5.33 23.21
CA LEU A 7 2.15 3.94 23.11
C LEU A 7 2.75 3.26 21.88
N LEU A 8 2.70 3.90 20.71
CA LEU A 8 3.28 3.36 19.48
C LEU A 8 4.79 3.14 19.62
N THR A 9 5.53 4.13 20.14
CA THR A 9 6.98 3.99 20.38
C THR A 9 7.27 2.84 21.34
N ALA A 10 6.53 2.72 22.44
CA ALA A 10 6.70 1.62 23.38
C ALA A 10 6.43 0.24 22.75
N MET A 11 5.46 0.13 21.84
CA MET A 11 5.20 -1.11 21.10
C MET A 11 6.35 -1.43 20.14
N VAL A 12 6.85 -0.44 19.40
CA VAL A 12 7.99 -0.60 18.49
C VAL A 12 9.25 -1.05 19.24
N GLU A 13 9.55 -0.46 20.40
CA GLU A 13 10.71 -0.84 21.23
C GLU A 13 10.60 -2.25 21.81
N ARG A 14 9.38 -2.75 22.02
CA ARG A 14 9.11 -4.06 22.62
C ARG A 14 8.95 -5.18 21.57
N TRP A 15 9.00 -4.86 20.28
CA TRP A 15 8.94 -5.83 19.20
C TRP A 15 10.24 -6.63 19.07
N ARG A 16 10.14 -7.96 19.08
CA ARG A 16 11.25 -8.87 18.76
C ARG A 16 11.07 -9.42 17.36
N LYS A 17 12.03 -9.14 16.48
CA LYS A 17 11.98 -9.59 15.09
C LYS A 17 12.20 -11.10 14.96
N GLU A 18 12.89 -11.73 15.91
CA GLU A 18 13.23 -13.15 15.88
C GLU A 18 12.02 -14.05 16.13
N THR A 19 11.09 -13.62 16.99
CA THR A 19 9.89 -14.38 17.35
C THR A 19 8.61 -13.76 16.81
N HIS A 20 8.67 -12.56 16.23
CA HIS A 20 7.52 -11.77 15.78
C HIS A 20 6.50 -11.52 16.90
N THR A 21 6.99 -11.21 18.11
CA THR A 21 6.18 -10.96 19.31
C THR A 21 6.55 -9.66 20.00
N PHE A 22 5.60 -9.09 20.75
CA PHE A 22 5.82 -7.98 21.68
C PHE A 22 6.09 -8.50 23.09
N HIS A 23 7.14 -8.00 23.75
CA HIS A 23 7.38 -8.25 25.16
C HIS A 23 6.70 -7.19 26.02
N LEU A 24 5.57 -7.54 26.62
CA LEU A 24 4.84 -6.69 27.54
C LEU A 24 5.13 -7.10 28.99
N LEU A 25 4.79 -6.24 29.95
CA LEU A 25 4.96 -6.54 31.38
C LEU A 25 4.19 -7.80 31.82
N GLY A 26 3.14 -8.17 31.09
CA GLY A 26 2.34 -9.38 31.31
C GLY A 26 2.79 -10.63 30.56
N GLY A 27 3.88 -10.56 29.78
CA GLY A 27 4.37 -11.67 28.95
C GLY A 27 4.52 -11.31 27.48
N GLU A 28 4.74 -12.33 26.65
CA GLU A 28 4.83 -12.21 25.19
C GLU A 28 3.43 -12.14 24.56
N MET A 29 3.26 -11.22 23.62
CA MET A 29 2.02 -11.06 22.85
C MET A 29 2.35 -11.18 21.36
N THR A 30 1.71 -12.13 20.68
CA THR A 30 1.88 -12.35 19.23
C THR A 30 0.73 -11.68 18.48
N ILE A 31 1.02 -10.98 17.38
CA ILE A 31 -0.02 -10.50 16.45
C ILE A 31 -0.54 -11.72 15.68
N THR A 32 -1.85 -11.98 15.75
CA THR A 32 -2.48 -13.05 14.98
C THR A 32 -3.08 -12.51 13.69
N LEU A 33 -3.35 -13.41 12.72
CA LEU A 33 -4.10 -13.04 11.52
C LEU A 33 -5.48 -12.46 11.86
N LYS A 34 -6.12 -12.88 12.96
CA LYS A 34 -7.40 -12.31 13.41
C LYS A 34 -7.26 -10.85 13.82
N ASP A 35 -6.15 -10.49 14.46
CA ASP A 35 -5.88 -9.10 14.83
C ASP A 35 -5.64 -8.25 13.58
N VAL A 36 -4.93 -8.78 12.57
CA VAL A 36 -4.75 -8.12 11.27
C VAL A 36 -6.09 -7.97 10.53
N ALA A 37 -6.93 -9.00 10.51
CA ALA A 37 -8.29 -8.91 9.95
C ALA A 37 -9.12 -7.84 10.66
N MET A 38 -9.05 -7.77 11.99
CA MET A 38 -9.77 -6.76 12.76
C MET A 38 -9.29 -5.35 12.43
N LEU A 39 -7.98 -5.15 12.26
CA LEU A 39 -7.40 -3.84 11.94
C LEU A 39 -7.63 -3.41 10.49
N THR A 40 -7.64 -4.36 9.55
CA THR A 40 -7.74 -4.09 8.11
C THR A 40 -9.16 -4.24 7.57
N GLU A 41 -10.07 -4.83 8.37
CA GLU A 41 -11.39 -5.30 7.95
C GLU A 41 -11.36 -6.26 6.74
N LEU A 42 -10.18 -6.82 6.43
CA LEU A 42 -10.01 -7.78 5.34
C LEU A 42 -10.33 -9.20 5.82
N PRO A 43 -11.02 -10.00 5.00
CA PRO A 43 -11.30 -11.40 5.32
C PRO A 43 -9.99 -12.20 5.35
N ILE A 44 -9.80 -12.97 6.43
CA ILE A 44 -8.67 -13.93 6.56
C ILE A 44 -9.03 -15.32 6.04
N ASP A 45 -10.32 -15.61 5.93
CA ASP A 45 -10.85 -16.86 5.40
C ASP A 45 -11.59 -16.55 4.09
N GLY A 46 -11.39 -17.40 3.09
CA GLY A 46 -12.00 -17.26 1.77
C GLY A 46 -10.99 -17.24 0.63
N ASP A 47 -11.47 -16.98 -0.58
CA ASP A 47 -10.58 -16.80 -1.72
C ASP A 47 -9.68 -15.59 -1.48
N ALA A 48 -8.37 -15.80 -1.68
CA ALA A 48 -7.44 -14.70 -1.59
C ALA A 48 -7.91 -13.57 -2.54
N ILE A 49 -7.90 -12.33 -2.05
CA ILE A 49 -8.13 -11.14 -2.88
C ILE A 49 -6.88 -10.92 -3.74
N ILE A 50 -6.64 -11.89 -4.60
CA ILE A 50 -5.81 -11.77 -5.77
C ILE A 50 -6.88 -11.57 -6.83
N GLU A 51 -7.05 -10.34 -7.32
CA GLU A 51 -7.79 -10.19 -8.57
C GLU A 51 -7.10 -11.13 -9.55
N SER A 52 -7.82 -12.17 -9.99
CA SER A 52 -7.28 -13.20 -10.86
C SER A 52 -6.95 -12.53 -12.18
N SER A 53 -5.74 -11.97 -12.29
CA SER A 53 -5.21 -11.55 -13.56
C SER A 53 -4.89 -12.83 -14.32
N GLN A 54 -5.92 -13.42 -14.94
CA GLN A 54 -5.72 -14.22 -16.15
C GLN A 54 -5.00 -13.39 -17.23
N LYS A 55 -4.94 -12.06 -17.06
CA LYS A 55 -4.03 -11.19 -17.79
C LYS A 55 -2.58 -11.54 -17.45
N PRO A 56 -1.75 -11.89 -18.44
CA PRO A 56 -0.34 -12.16 -18.21
C PRO A 56 0.37 -10.91 -17.65
N LEU A 57 1.58 -11.11 -17.10
CA LEU A 57 2.42 -10.04 -16.52
C LEU A 57 2.57 -8.80 -17.43
N ASN A 58 2.40 -8.97 -18.74
CA ASN A 58 2.41 -7.94 -19.77
C ASN A 58 1.18 -6.99 -19.78
N GLY A 59 0.11 -7.27 -19.02
CA GLY A 59 -1.10 -6.45 -18.96
C GLY A 59 -1.24 -5.56 -17.72
N TRP A 60 -0.33 -5.67 -16.74
CA TRP A 60 -0.43 -4.94 -15.46
C TRP A 60 -0.30 -3.43 -15.63
N GLY A 61 0.59 -2.96 -16.51
CA GLY A 61 0.74 -1.53 -16.79
C GLY A 61 -0.54 -0.91 -17.32
N GLN A 62 -1.18 -1.55 -18.31
CA GLN A 62 -2.46 -1.11 -18.85
C GLN A 62 -3.57 -1.16 -17.80
N PHE A 63 -3.66 -2.24 -17.03
CA PHE A 63 -4.67 -2.40 -15.99
C PHE A 63 -4.60 -1.28 -14.94
N ILE A 64 -3.40 -1.00 -14.40
CA ILE A 64 -3.20 0.08 -13.43
C ILE A 64 -3.48 1.43 -14.10
N SER A 65 -3.09 1.61 -15.36
CA SER A 65 -3.35 2.84 -16.11
C SER A 65 -4.85 3.12 -16.25
N GLU A 66 -5.64 2.12 -16.61
CA GLU A 66 -7.10 2.20 -16.70
C GLU A 66 -7.75 2.49 -15.34
N ARG A 67 -7.29 1.83 -14.27
CA ARG A 67 -7.87 1.98 -12.92
C ARG A 67 -7.49 3.30 -12.25
N LEU A 68 -6.29 3.80 -12.50
CA LEU A 68 -5.79 5.04 -11.88
C LEU A 68 -5.86 6.24 -12.83
N GLY A 69 -6.30 6.07 -14.08
CA GLY A 69 -6.34 7.15 -15.08
C GLY A 69 -4.97 7.81 -15.32
N ILE A 70 -3.87 7.09 -15.07
CA ILE A 70 -2.49 7.56 -15.27
C ILE A 70 -1.87 6.81 -16.44
N ASN A 71 -1.01 7.47 -17.21
CA ASN A 71 -0.20 6.76 -18.19
C ASN A 71 1.06 6.21 -17.48
N ILE A 72 1.23 4.89 -17.49
CA ILE A 72 2.44 4.24 -16.99
C ILE A 72 3.40 4.03 -18.16
N PRO A 73 4.53 4.74 -18.21
CA PRO A 73 5.52 4.52 -19.26
C PRO A 73 6.16 3.13 -19.10
N GLU A 74 6.39 2.46 -20.24
CA GLU A 74 7.09 1.17 -20.29
C GLU A 74 8.58 1.31 -19.94
N GLU A 75 9.15 2.48 -20.23
CA GLU A 75 10.54 2.83 -19.93
C GLU A 75 10.64 3.75 -18.71
N ALA A 76 11.85 3.82 -18.13
CA ALA A 76 12.10 4.70 -17.02
C ALA A 76 12.04 6.18 -17.47
N PRO A 77 11.30 7.05 -16.77
CA PRO A 77 11.26 8.47 -17.09
C PRO A 77 12.66 9.09 -16.95
N GLU A 78 13.00 9.98 -17.88
CA GLU A 78 14.33 10.61 -18.06
C GLU A 78 14.99 10.96 -16.71
N GLY A 79 15.97 10.14 -16.31
CA GLY A 79 16.70 10.29 -15.04
C GLY A 79 16.51 9.15 -14.02
N ARG A 80 15.59 8.20 -14.25
CA ARG A 80 15.55 6.94 -13.49
C ARG A 80 16.18 5.79 -14.25
N ARG A 81 16.78 4.85 -13.51
CA ARG A 81 17.28 3.56 -14.04
C ARG A 81 16.23 2.46 -14.06
N ILE A 82 15.08 2.66 -13.40
CA ILE A 82 14.06 1.63 -13.19
C ILE A 82 12.69 2.19 -13.61
N PRO A 83 11.91 1.45 -14.43
CA PRO A 83 10.55 1.84 -14.80
C PRO A 83 9.64 2.01 -13.58
N PRO A 84 8.58 2.83 -13.67
CA PRO A 84 7.62 3.02 -12.58
C PRO A 84 6.92 1.74 -12.13
N LEU A 85 6.77 0.79 -13.05
CA LEU A 85 6.31 -0.56 -12.78
C LEU A 85 7.51 -1.51 -12.91
N HIS A 86 7.92 -2.15 -11.80
CA HIS A 86 9.06 -3.07 -11.79
C HIS A 86 8.64 -4.39 -11.14
N LYS A 87 8.76 -5.51 -11.87
CA LYS A 87 8.32 -6.84 -11.41
C LYS A 87 6.87 -6.85 -10.87
N SER A 88 5.96 -6.18 -11.59
CA SER A 88 4.56 -5.98 -11.20
C SER A 88 4.33 -5.15 -9.93
N MET A 89 5.35 -4.46 -9.44
CA MET A 89 5.27 -3.58 -8.29
C MET A 89 5.33 -2.12 -8.74
N LEU A 90 4.37 -1.31 -8.26
CA LEU A 90 4.27 0.11 -8.58
C LEU A 90 5.14 0.92 -7.61
N LEU A 91 6.03 1.76 -8.15
CA LEU A 91 6.88 2.62 -7.33
C LEU A 91 6.08 3.79 -6.74
N ILE A 92 5.75 3.70 -5.45
CA ILE A 92 5.00 4.74 -4.72
C ILE A 92 5.57 6.16 -4.91
N PRO A 93 6.90 6.41 -4.85
CA PRO A 93 7.43 7.76 -5.07
C PRO A 93 7.26 8.30 -6.49
N TRP A 94 7.06 7.42 -7.49
CA TRP A 94 6.65 7.87 -8.82
C TRP A 94 5.16 8.17 -8.85
N LEU A 95 4.33 7.29 -8.28
CA LEU A 95 2.89 7.44 -8.27
C LEU A 95 2.45 8.77 -7.63
N VAL A 96 3.02 9.12 -6.47
CA VAL A 96 2.74 10.39 -5.78
C VAL A 96 3.09 11.60 -6.65
N ARG A 97 4.22 11.56 -7.37
CA ARG A 97 4.60 12.64 -8.29
C ARG A 97 3.69 12.74 -9.50
N THR A 98 3.27 11.61 -10.06
CA THR A 98 2.35 11.56 -11.20
C THR A 98 0.93 11.96 -10.84
N ALA A 99 0.52 11.75 -9.59
CA ALA A 99 -0.79 12.14 -9.09
C ALA A 99 -0.96 13.65 -8.98
N GLY A 100 0.12 14.36 -8.61
CA GLY A 100 0.09 15.82 -8.41
C GLY A 100 -0.80 16.23 -7.23
N GLU A 101 -1.27 17.47 -7.27
CA GLU A 101 -2.27 18.00 -6.33
C GLU A 101 -3.67 17.87 -6.91
N LEU A 102 -4.66 17.64 -6.04
CA LEU A 102 -6.06 17.61 -6.43
C LEU A 102 -6.56 19.06 -6.65
N PRO A 103 -7.08 19.42 -7.83
CA PRO A 103 -7.64 20.76 -8.07
C PRO A 103 -8.83 21.07 -7.15
N GLU A 104 -9.06 22.35 -6.84
CA GLU A 104 -10.22 22.77 -6.04
C GLU A 104 -11.56 22.49 -6.74
N ASP A 105 -11.56 22.49 -8.07
CA ASP A 105 -12.70 22.20 -8.94
C ASP A 105 -12.69 20.76 -9.49
N ALA A 106 -12.07 19.83 -8.75
CA ALA A 106 -11.94 18.45 -9.18
C ALA A 106 -13.29 17.78 -9.44
N THR A 107 -13.38 17.12 -10.60
CA THR A 107 -14.49 16.24 -10.95
C THR A 107 -14.53 15.00 -10.06
N ASP A 108 -15.69 14.36 -9.94
CA ASP A 108 -15.84 13.08 -9.20
C ASP A 108 -14.83 12.02 -9.65
N THR A 109 -14.56 11.95 -10.95
CA THR A 109 -13.56 11.04 -11.54
C THR A 109 -12.14 11.35 -11.05
N GLN A 110 -11.79 12.62 -10.90
CA GLN A 110 -10.48 13.03 -10.37
C GLN A 110 -10.38 12.74 -8.88
N ILE A 111 -11.44 12.99 -8.11
CA ILE A 111 -11.51 12.65 -6.69
C ILE A 111 -11.35 11.15 -6.49
N GLU A 112 -12.08 10.34 -7.25
CA GLU A 112 -12.01 8.88 -7.18
C GLU A 112 -10.59 8.37 -7.52
N ARG A 113 -9.99 8.90 -8.60
CA ARG A 113 -8.60 8.60 -8.96
C ARG A 113 -7.64 8.92 -7.82
N TYR A 114 -7.78 10.11 -7.21
CA TYR A 114 -6.90 10.53 -6.12
C TYR A 114 -7.08 9.68 -4.87
N ALA A 115 -8.32 9.31 -4.54
CA ALA A 115 -8.64 8.40 -3.44
C ALA A 115 -8.00 7.03 -3.65
N ARG A 116 -8.07 6.45 -4.87
CA ARG A 116 -7.39 5.18 -5.20
C ARG A 116 -5.88 5.27 -5.02
N ILE A 117 -5.27 6.35 -5.51
CA ILE A 117 -3.82 6.59 -5.36
C ILE A 117 -3.45 6.74 -3.89
N TYR A 118 -4.23 7.50 -3.11
CA TYR A 118 -4.04 7.68 -1.68
C TYR A 118 -4.10 6.34 -0.94
N LEU A 119 -5.10 5.50 -1.23
CA LEU A 119 -5.22 4.16 -0.64
C LEU A 119 -4.03 3.26 -1.01
N ILE A 120 -3.57 3.30 -2.26
CA ILE A 120 -2.36 2.56 -2.68
C ILE A 120 -1.12 3.04 -1.93
N CYS A 121 -0.96 4.35 -1.74
CA CYS A 121 0.16 4.92 -0.98
C CYS A 121 0.05 4.60 0.51
N LEU A 122 -1.15 4.63 1.07
CA LEU A 122 -1.41 4.30 2.47
C LEU A 122 -1.09 2.82 2.72
N VAL A 123 -1.65 1.92 1.91
CA VAL A 123 -1.44 0.47 2.08
C VAL A 123 -0.01 0.09 1.72
N GLY A 124 0.49 0.53 0.56
CA GLY A 124 1.85 0.24 0.09
C GLY A 124 2.95 0.85 0.95
N GLY A 125 2.74 2.08 1.43
CA GLY A 125 3.69 2.79 2.27
C GLY A 125 3.61 2.45 3.76
N PHE A 126 2.51 1.86 4.24
CA PHE A 126 2.37 1.46 5.65
C PHE A 126 2.66 -0.02 5.88
N PHE A 127 2.16 -0.91 5.02
CA PHE A 127 2.31 -2.36 5.20
C PHE A 127 3.57 -2.93 4.55
N PHE A 128 4.10 -2.26 3.52
CA PHE A 128 5.21 -2.78 2.71
C PHE A 128 6.37 -1.79 2.60
N SER A 129 6.54 -0.89 3.58
CA SER A 129 7.73 -0.05 3.65
C SER A 129 8.93 -0.88 4.10
N GLU A 130 9.80 -1.25 3.16
CA GLU A 130 11.18 -1.65 3.43
C GLU A 130 12.16 -0.70 2.73
#